data_AF-A0A2J6QXN4-F1
#
_entry.id   AF-A0A2J6QXN4-F1
#
_cell.length_a   1.000
_cell.length_b   1.000
_cell.length_c   1.000
_cell.angle_alpha   90.00
_cell.angle_beta   90.00
_cell.angle_gamma   90.00
#
_symmetry.space_group_name_H-M   'P 1'
#
loop_
_entity.id
_entity.type
_entity.pdbx_description
1 polymer ?
#
loop_
_entity_poly.entity_id
_entity_poly.type
_entity_poly.pdbx_seq_one_letter_code
_entity_poly.pdbx_strand_id
1 'polypeptide(L)' 'RQRWPKLSRMAINILSIPPMSDEPERVFSGARRTVTWDRGRLEAEIIEMWECLKHWKRSGILDTFIESV' A
#
# COMPACT_ATOMS: atom_id res chain seq x y z
N ARG A 1 -19.91 -14.34 -5.67
CA ARG A 1 -18.86 -14.89 -6.56
C ARG A 1 -19.30 -16.16 -7.30
N GLN A 2 -19.93 -17.15 -6.65
CA GLN A 2 -20.23 -18.45 -7.28
C GLN A 2 -21.20 -18.40 -8.49
N ARG A 3 -22.21 -17.52 -8.47
CA ARG A 3 -23.21 -17.46 -9.56
C ARG A 3 -22.69 -16.81 -10.86
N TRP A 4 -21.77 -15.85 -10.75
CA TRP A 4 -21.18 -15.14 -11.88
C TRP A 4 -19.69 -14.86 -11.64
N PRO A 5 -18.82 -15.88 -11.73
CA PRO A 5 -17.42 -15.76 -11.30
C PRO A 5 -16.66 -14.68 -12.08
N LYS A 6 -16.80 -14.66 -13.41
CA LYS A 6 -16.13 -13.68 -14.29
C LYS A 6 -16.62 -12.25 -14.08
N LEU A 7 -17.95 -12.06 -14.04
CA LEU A 7 -18.54 -10.73 -13.82
C LEU A 7 -18.17 -10.19 -12.43
N SER A 8 -18.21 -11.04 -11.40
CA SER A 8 -17.83 -10.62 -10.05
C SER A 8 -16.35 -10.23 -9.95
N ARG A 9 -15.46 -10.88 -10.72
CA ARG A 9 -14.05 -10.48 -10.80
C ARG A 9 -13.89 -9.13 -11.51
N MET A 10 -14.59 -8.92 -12.62
CA MET A 10 -14.58 -7.64 -13.34
C MET A 10 -15.08 -6.49 -12.45
N ALA A 11 -16.18 -6.69 -11.74
CA ALA A 11 -16.72 -5.69 -10.82
C ALA A 11 -15.71 -5.33 -9.73
N ILE A 12 -15.03 -6.31 -9.14
CA ILE A 12 -13.95 -6.06 -8.16
C ILE A 12 -12.82 -5.26 -8.83
N ASN A 13 -12.32 -5.71 -9.98
CA ASN A 13 -11.20 -5.05 -10.66
C ASN A 13 -11.50 -3.58 -10.99
N ILE A 14 -12.74 -3.25 -11.38
CA ILE A 14 -13.13 -1.88 -11.74
C ILE A 14 -13.42 -1.06 -10.47
N LEU A 15 -14.24 -1.59 -9.56
CA LEU A 15 -14.74 -0.85 -8.40
C LEU A 15 -13.72 -0.73 -7.26
N SER A 16 -12.65 -1.52 -7.29
CA SER A 16 -11.53 -1.38 -6.34
C SER A 16 -10.52 -0.31 -6.74
N ILE A 17 -10.61 0.26 -7.96
CA ILE A 17 -9.75 1.38 -8.36
C ILE A 17 -10.28 2.64 -7.67
N PRO A 18 -9.45 3.36 -6.88
CA PRO A 18 -9.88 4.61 -6.29
C PRO A 18 -10.15 5.65 -7.40
N PRO A 19 -11.18 6.49 -7.24
CA PRO A 19 -11.55 7.48 -8.27
C PRO A 19 -10.53 8.63 -8.39
N MET A 20 -9.60 8.75 -7.44
CA MET A 20 -8.64 9.84 -7.33
C MET A 20 -7.28 9.32 -6.84
N SER A 21 -6.22 10.09 -7.10
CA SER A 21 -4.85 9.89 -6.61
C SER A 21 -4.60 10.40 -5.19
N ASP A 22 -5.64 10.63 -4.40
CA ASP A 22 -5.51 11.18 -3.05
C ASP A 22 -4.74 10.25 -2.10
N GLU A 23 -4.94 8.93 -2.23
CA GLU A 23 -4.22 7.91 -1.48
C GLU A 23 -2.70 7.93 -1.76
N PRO A 24 -2.23 7.76 -3.01
CA PRO A 24 -0.80 7.83 -3.30
C PRO A 24 -0.18 9.20 -2.99
N GLU A 25 -0.89 10.31 -3.23
CA GLU A 25 -0.42 11.66 -2.88
C GLU A 25 -0.20 11.82 -1.37
N ARG A 26 -1.08 11.24 -0.55
CA ARG A 26 -0.92 11.23 0.91
C ARG A 26 0.30 10.42 1.35
N VAL A 27 0.55 9.28 0.71
CA VAL A 27 1.76 8.47 0.98
C VAL A 27 3.02 9.24 0.60
N PHE A 28 3.09 9.84 -0.59
CA PHE A 28 4.26 10.62 -1.03
C PHE A 28 4.53 11.84 -0.15
N SER A 29 3.47 12.56 0.23
CA SER A 29 3.57 13.68 1.16
C SER A 29 4.10 13.24 2.53
N GLY A 30 3.69 12.06 3.00
CA GLY A 30 4.17 11.45 4.23
C GLY A 30 5.62 10.95 4.14
N ALA A 31 6.01 10.37 3.00
CA ALA A 31 7.34 9.81 2.74
C ALA A 31 8.45 10.86 2.81
N ARG A 32 8.13 12.15 2.62
CA ARG A 32 9.06 13.26 2.87
C ARG A 32 9.66 13.23 4.28
N ARG A 33 8.93 12.70 5.28
CA ARG A 33 9.45 12.54 6.66
C ARG A 33 10.46 11.40 6.78
N THR A 34 10.44 10.46 5.84
CA THR A 34 11.37 9.32 5.75
C THR A 34 12.67 9.73 5.04
N VAL A 35 12.53 10.56 4.01
CA VAL A 35 13.63 11.15 3.23
C VAL A 35 13.98 12.53 3.81
N THR A 36 14.49 12.54 5.04
CA THR A 36 15.03 13.76 5.64
C THR A 36 16.33 14.19 4.95
N TRP A 37 16.75 15.44 5.13
CA TRP A 37 17.95 15.99 4.49
C TRP A 37 19.23 15.20 4.83
N ASP A 38 19.30 14.63 6.03
CA ASP A 38 20.37 13.75 6.51
C ASP A 38 20.33 12.34 5.91
N ARG A 39 19.18 11.93 5.34
CA ARG A 39 18.95 10.63 4.68
C ARG A 39 18.91 10.75 3.16
N GLY A 40 19.61 11.73 2.59
CA GLY A 40 19.63 12.01 1.15
C GLY A 40 20.25 10.91 0.25
N ARG A 41 20.78 9.81 0.83
CA ARG A 41 21.32 8.66 0.10
C ARG A 41 20.40 7.43 0.07
N LEU A 42 19.15 7.56 0.52
CA LEU A 42 18.18 6.47 0.38
C LEU A 42 17.79 6.31 -1.09
N GLU A 43 17.97 5.09 -1.61
CA GLU A 43 17.50 4.73 -2.94
C GLU A 43 15.98 4.61 -2.98
N ALA A 44 15.39 4.81 -4.16
CA ALA A 44 13.94 4.76 -4.35
C ALA A 44 13.34 3.42 -3.91
N GLU A 45 14.02 2.30 -4.18
CA GLU A 45 13.59 0.96 -3.77
C GLU A 45 13.49 0.81 -2.24
N ILE A 46 14.43 1.39 -1.50
CA ILE A 46 14.42 1.36 -0.04
C ILE A 46 13.23 2.17 0.49
N ILE A 47 12.94 3.33 -0.11
CA ILE A 47 11.81 4.18 0.27
C ILE A 47 10.49 3.47 0.00
N GLU A 48 10.35 2.81 -1.16
CA GLU A 48 9.19 2.01 -1.52
C GLU A 48 8.95 0.89 -0.50
N MET A 49 9.96 0.07 -0.24
CA MET A 49 9.88 -1.02 0.74
C MET A 49 9.47 -0.51 2.13
N TRP A 50 10.01 0.64 2.56
CA TRP A 50 9.72 1.21 3.85
C TRP A 50 8.27 1.70 3.98
N GLU A 51 7.75 2.40 2.97
CA GLU A 51 6.35 2.84 2.98
C GLU A 51 5.38 1.65 2.85
N CYS A 52 5.73 0.61 2.07
CA CYS A 52 4.98 -0.65 2.02
C CYS A 52 4.91 -1.33 3.38
N LEU A 53 6.03 -1.49 4.07
CA LEU A 53 6.09 -2.13 5.38
C LEU A 53 5.27 -1.35 6.43
N LYS A 54 5.38 -0.02 6.39
CA LYS A 54 4.60 0.88 7.25
C LYS A 54 3.09 0.76 6.99
N HIS A 55 2.68 0.65 5.72
CA HIS A 55 1.29 0.41 5.36
C HIS A 55 0.81 -0.95 5.88
N TRP A 56 1.58 -2.03 5.66
CA TRP A 56 1.25 -3.37 6.14
C TRP A 56 1.09 -3.43 7.65
N LYS A 57 2.01 -2.79 8.40
CA LYS A 57 1.90 -2.66 9.85
C LYS A 57 0.61 -1.94 10.25
N ARG A 58 0.26 -0.84 9.59
CA ARG A 58 -0.95 -0.06 9.90
C ARG A 58 -2.24 -0.82 9.57
N SER A 59 -2.21 -1.64 8.53
CA SER A 59 -3.36 -2.46 8.09
C SER A 59 -3.57 -3.74 8.91
N GLY A 60 -2.69 -4.04 9.87
CA GLY A 60 -2.74 -5.27 10.67
C GLY A 60 -2.36 -6.54 9.89
N ILE A 61 -1.92 -6.42 8.63
CA ILE A 61 -1.49 -7.58 7.81
C ILE A 61 -0.33 -8.31 8.49
N LEU A 62 0.61 -7.56 9.09
CA LEU A 62 1.74 -8.15 9.80
C LEU A 62 1.28 -8.94 11.03
N ASP A 63 0.25 -8.46 11.74
CA ASP A 63 -0.26 -9.15 12.93
C ASP A 63 -0.92 -10.48 12.52
N THR A 64 -1.72 -10.48 11.45
CA THR A 64 -2.30 -11.72 10.90
C THR A 64 -1.27 -12.70 10.39
N PHE A 65 -0.13 -12.21 9.89
CA PHE A 65 0.97 -13.05 9.44
C PHE A 65 1.72 -13.67 10.63
N ILE A 66 2.03 -12.87 11.65
CA ILE A 66 2.76 -13.34 12.84
C ILE A 66 1.92 -14.33 13.65
N GLU A 67 0.61 -14.12 13.77
CA GLU A 67 -0.30 -15.06 14.46
C GLU A 67 -0.47 -16.40 13.70
N SER A 68 -0.10 -16.44 12.42
CA SER A 68 -0.19 -17.65 11.58
C SER A 68 1.06 -18.53 11.59
N VAL A 69 2.12 -18.11 12.30
CA VAL A 69 3.40 -18.83 12.50
C VAL A 69 3.48 -19.37 13.92
#